data_AF-A0A1W6K3R9-F1
#
_entry.id   AF-A0A1W6K3R9-F1
#
_cell.length_a   1.000
_cell.length_b   1.000
_cell.length_c   1.000
_cell.angle_alpha   90.00
_cell.angle_beta   90.00
_cell.angle_gamma   90.00
#
_symmetry.space_group_name_H-M   'P 1'
#
loop_
_entity.id
_entity.type
_entity.pdbx_description
1 polymer ?
#
loop_
_entity_poly.entity_id
_entity_poly.type
_entity_poly.pdbx_seq_one_letter_code
_entity_poly.pdbx_strand_id
1 'polypeptide(L)'
;MTPENIIKIASVIVQALLFVGLALVFIFVIIQAIQSIPQGLLEEATIILENSLLIIIFFEIYLSVVDFFRGKGRSVIYVMDATISFLLREIIIGVFTETITLTYLIGIGIVIGIISLGRYALSRTEKVISKKKNK
;
A
#
# COMPACT_ATOMS: atom_id res chain seq x y z
N MET A 1 9.74 -12.67 -29.84
CA MET A 1 9.85 -12.25 -28.42
C MET A 1 9.17 -13.32 -27.59
N THR A 2 9.87 -13.95 -26.63
CA THR A 2 9.26 -15.01 -25.80
C THR A 2 8.39 -14.41 -24.69
N PRO A 3 7.39 -15.13 -24.16
CA PRO A 3 6.58 -14.69 -23.03
C PRO A 3 7.42 -14.28 -21.81
N GLU A 4 8.49 -15.02 -21.56
CA GLU A 4 9.46 -14.76 -20.49
C GLU A 4 10.15 -13.40 -20.64
N ASN A 5 10.55 -13.05 -21.87
CA ASN A 5 11.18 -11.77 -22.16
C ASN A 5 10.18 -10.61 -21.99
N ILE A 6 8.91 -10.82 -22.34
CA ILE A 6 7.85 -9.81 -22.13
C ILE A 6 7.66 -9.53 -20.63
N ILE A 7 7.55 -10.57 -19.81
CA ILE A 7 7.38 -10.44 -18.35
C ILE A 7 8.59 -9.75 -17.72
N LYS A 8 9.80 -10.10 -18.15
CA LYS A 8 11.04 -9.49 -17.64
C LYS A 8 11.13 -8.00 -17.98
N ILE A 9 10.78 -7.63 -19.21
CA ILE A 9 10.75 -6.23 -19.65
C ILE A 9 9.67 -5.44 -18.89
N ALA A 10 8.45 -5.99 -18.77
CA ALA A 10 7.39 -5.39 -17.99
C ALA A 10 7.80 -5.18 -16.53
N SER A 11 8.47 -6.17 -15.93
CA SER A 11 8.98 -6.07 -14.56
C SER A 11 9.94 -4.90 -14.37
N VAL A 12 10.92 -4.76 -15.27
CA VAL A 12 11.91 -3.68 -15.21
C VAL A 12 11.24 -2.33 -15.40
N ILE A 13 10.32 -2.20 -16.36
CA ILE A 13 9.61 -0.96 -16.62
C ILE A 13 8.78 -0.55 -15.40
N VAL A 14 8.00 -1.46 -14.83
CA VAL A 14 7.15 -1.15 -13.67
C VAL A 14 8.00 -0.80 -12.46
N GLN A 15 9.08 -1.52 -12.19
CA GLN A 15 9.99 -1.18 -11.08
C GLN A 15 10.66 0.18 -11.28
N ALA A 16 11.08 0.51 -12.51
CA ALA A 16 11.66 1.82 -12.82
C ALA A 16 10.65 2.95 -12.61
N LEU A 17 9.40 2.77 -13.07
CA LEU A 17 8.32 3.75 -12.86
C LEU A 17 8.01 3.94 -11.37
N LEU A 18 7.94 2.86 -10.60
CA LEU A 18 7.71 2.94 -9.16
C LEU A 18 8.87 3.64 -8.44
N PHE A 19 10.10 3.38 -8.85
CA PHE A 19 11.27 4.05 -8.27
C PHE A 19 11.27 5.56 -8.58
N VAL A 20 10.96 5.94 -9.82
CA VAL A 20 10.78 7.36 -10.19
C VAL A 20 9.65 7.99 -9.39
N GLY A 21 8.52 7.30 -9.25
CA GLY A 21 7.40 7.75 -8.43
C GLY A 21 7.80 7.97 -6.97
N LEU A 22 8.54 7.02 -6.38
CA LEU A 22 9.05 7.13 -5.01
C LEU A 22 9.99 8.34 -4.87
N ALA A 23 10.89 8.58 -5.82
CA ALA A 23 11.79 9.73 -5.80
C ALA A 23 11.02 11.06 -5.87
N LEU A 24 10.00 11.14 -6.74
CA LEU A 24 9.14 12.32 -6.84
C LEU A 24 8.35 12.56 -5.55
N VAL A 25 7.83 11.50 -4.92
CA VAL A 25 7.16 11.58 -3.63
C VAL A 25 8.11 12.09 -2.55
N PHE A 26 9.34 11.59 -2.50
CA PHE A 26 10.34 12.10 -1.55
C PHE A 26 10.61 13.60 -1.72
N ILE A 27 10.78 14.06 -2.96
CA ILE A 27 10.97 15.48 -3.26
C ILE A 27 9.73 16.28 -2.83
N PHE A 28 8.54 15.78 -3.16
CA PHE A 28 7.27 16.41 -2.79
C PHE A 28 7.11 16.55 -1.28
N VAL A 29 7.43 15.49 -0.52
CA VAL A 29 7.38 15.51 0.95
C VAL A 29 8.33 16.55 1.54
N ILE A 30 9.55 16.65 1.01
CA ILE A 30 10.52 17.65 1.47
C ILE A 30 10.00 19.06 1.20
N ILE A 31 9.47 19.31 0.00
CA ILE A 31 8.90 20.62 -0.37
C ILE A 31 7.74 20.99 0.56
N GLN A 32 6.81 20.06 0.79
CA GLN A 32 5.67 20.25 1.69
C GLN A 32 6.12 20.54 3.13
N ALA A 33 7.10 19.80 3.64
CA ALA A 33 7.65 20.02 4.98
C ALA A 33 8.31 21.40 5.13
N ILE A 34 8.98 21.91 4.09
CA ILE A 34 9.57 23.26 4.14
C ILE A 34 8.46 24.32 4.07
N GLN A 35 7.44 24.09 3.24
CA GLN A 35 6.33 25.02 3.05
C GLN A 35 5.38 25.08 4.25
N SER A 36 5.37 24.05 5.11
CA SER A 36 4.52 23.99 6.30
C SER A 36 5.09 24.75 7.50
N ILE A 37 6.41 24.99 7.55
CA ILE A 37 7.08 25.73 8.66
C ILE A 37 6.38 27.07 8.99
N PRO A 38 5.99 27.91 8.02
CA PRO A 38 5.33 29.19 8.32
C PRO A 38 3.88 29.05 8.81
N GLN A 39 3.26 27.88 8.63
CA GLN A 39 1.83 27.64 8.89
C GLN A 39 1.54 27.26 10.34
N GLY A 40 2.60 26.98 11.13
CA GLY A 40 2.51 26.67 12.55
C GLY A 40 2.72 25.18 12.85
N LEU A 41 3.03 24.90 14.12
CA LEU A 41 3.51 23.58 14.56
C LEU A 41 2.50 22.44 14.36
N LEU A 42 1.20 22.75 14.48
CA LEU A 42 0.13 21.76 14.29
C LEU A 42 0.00 21.36 12.82
N GLU A 43 0.02 22.33 11.91
CA GLU A 43 -0.07 22.10 10.46
C GLU A 43 1.17 21.37 9.95
N GLU A 44 2.36 21.75 10.45
CA GLU A 44 3.61 21.06 10.17
C GLU A 44 3.55 19.57 10.60
N ALA A 45 3.07 19.30 11.83
CA ALA A 45 2.95 17.94 12.33
C ALA A 45 1.96 17.10 11.50
N THR A 46 0.81 17.65 11.12
CA THR A 46 -0.18 16.99 10.26
C THR A 46 0.43 16.66 8.90
N ILE A 47 1.06 17.63 8.24
CA ILE A 47 1.69 17.45 6.92
C ILE A 47 2.79 16.39 6.99
N ILE A 48 3.64 16.41 8.02
CA ILE A 48 4.69 15.40 8.20
C ILE A 48 4.09 14.00 8.40
N LEU A 49 3.02 13.89 9.19
CA LEU A 49 2.32 12.62 9.42
C LEU A 49 1.74 12.05 8.11
N GLU A 50 0.97 12.86 7.37
CA GLU A 50 0.33 12.47 6.12
C GLU A 50 1.34 12.00 5.07
N ASN A 51 2.45 12.73 4.97
CA ASN A 51 3.55 12.46 4.05
C ASN A 51 4.34 11.21 4.45
N SER A 52 4.55 10.98 5.76
CA SER A 52 5.21 9.77 6.26
C SER A 52 4.39 8.52 5.95
N LEU A 53 3.07 8.59 6.14
CA LEU A 53 2.16 7.49 5.79
C LEU A 53 2.12 7.23 4.29
N LEU A 54 2.20 8.28 3.46
CA LEU A 54 2.27 8.15 2.01
C LEU A 54 3.54 7.38 1.57
N ILE A 55 4.69 7.68 2.17
CA ILE A 55 5.96 6.98 1.89
C ILE A 55 5.85 5.49 2.25
N ILE A 56 5.26 5.15 3.40
CA ILE A 56 5.09 3.76 3.85
C ILE A 56 4.28 2.96 2.83
N ILE A 57 3.16 3.51 2.33
CA ILE A 57 2.34 2.84 1.30
C ILE A 57 3.12 2.63 0.01
N PHE A 58 3.90 3.63 -0.42
CA PHE A 58 4.72 3.48 -1.62
C PHE A 58 5.72 2.34 -1.48
N PHE A 59 6.32 2.16 -0.31
CA PHE A 59 7.17 1.00 -0.04
C PHE A 59 6.41 -0.33 -0.08
N GLU A 60 5.22 -0.39 0.50
CA GLU A 60 4.39 -1.61 0.45
C GLU A 60 3.99 -1.99 -0.97
N ILE A 61 3.59 -1.01 -1.79
CA ILE A 61 3.28 -1.23 -3.21
C ILE A 61 4.53 -1.71 -3.96
N TYR A 62 5.67 -1.05 -3.75
CA TYR A 62 6.93 -1.43 -4.38
C TYR A 62 7.33 -2.87 -4.05
N LEU A 63 7.32 -3.25 -2.77
CA LEU A 63 7.64 -4.61 -2.34
C LEU A 63 6.68 -5.64 -2.92
N SER A 64 5.37 -5.32 -2.92
CA SER A 64 4.33 -6.20 -3.48
C SER A 64 4.57 -6.48 -4.96
N VAL A 65 4.93 -5.45 -5.73
CA VAL A 65 5.22 -5.58 -7.17
C VAL A 65 6.51 -6.35 -7.41
N VAL A 66 7.57 -6.07 -6.66
CA VAL A 66 8.84 -6.80 -6.77
C VAL A 66 8.64 -8.29 -6.47
N ASP A 67 7.89 -8.63 -5.42
CA ASP A 67 7.62 -10.02 -5.07
C ASP A 67 6.70 -10.71 -6.08
N PHE A 68 5.74 -9.98 -6.69
CA PHE A 68 4.92 -10.49 -7.80
C PHE A 68 5.77 -10.95 -8.98
N PHE A 69 6.67 -10.10 -9.48
CA PHE A 69 7.52 -10.44 -10.62
C PHE A 69 8.58 -11.51 -10.30
N ARG A 70 8.94 -11.68 -9.02
CA ARG A 70 9.85 -12.76 -8.58
C ARG A 70 9.17 -14.12 -8.45
N GLY A 71 7.86 -14.23 -8.75
CA GLY A 71 7.13 -15.50 -8.68
C GLY A 71 6.98 -16.05 -7.27
N LYS A 72 7.23 -15.23 -6.23
CA LYS A 72 6.92 -15.59 -4.85
C LYS A 72 5.39 -15.51 -4.71
N GLY A 73 4.71 -16.63 -4.88
CA GLY A 73 3.25 -16.80 -5.03
C GLY A 73 2.35 -16.33 -3.88
N ARG A 74 2.60 -15.17 -3.28
CA ARG A 74 1.77 -14.49 -2.27
C ARG A 74 1.12 -13.23 -2.83
N SER A 75 1.03 -13.10 -4.15
CA SER A 75 0.67 -11.84 -4.83
C SER A 75 -0.62 -11.22 -4.32
N VAL A 76 -1.67 -12.02 -4.16
CA VAL A 76 -2.98 -11.52 -3.71
C VAL A 76 -2.93 -11.08 -2.25
N ILE A 77 -2.26 -11.83 -1.37
CA ILE A 77 -2.13 -11.47 0.05
C ILE A 77 -1.37 -10.14 0.20
N TYR A 78 -0.30 -9.93 -0.58
CA TYR A 78 0.44 -8.67 -0.56
C TYR A 78 -0.38 -7.48 -1.07
N VAL A 79 -1.17 -7.67 -2.15
CA VAL A 79 -2.09 -6.63 -2.63
C VAL A 79 -3.16 -6.31 -1.58
N MET A 80 -3.67 -7.33 -0.88
CA MET A 80 -4.64 -7.15 0.21
C MET A 80 -4.01 -6.40 1.39
N ASP A 81 -2.77 -6.70 1.75
CA ASP A 81 -2.03 -6.01 2.82
C ASP A 81 -1.78 -4.54 2.46
N ALA A 82 -1.33 -4.26 1.22
CA ALA A 82 -1.16 -2.89 0.72
C ALA A 82 -2.49 -2.11 0.70
N THR A 83 -3.60 -2.76 0.34
CA THR A 83 -4.93 -2.15 0.37
C THR A 83 -5.35 -1.84 1.80
N ILE A 84 -5.10 -2.73 2.76
CA ILE A 84 -5.39 -2.49 4.19
C ILE A 84 -4.56 -1.30 4.70
N SER A 85 -3.27 -1.23 4.36
CA SER A 85 -2.40 -0.12 4.77
C SER A 85 -2.85 1.22 4.18
N PHE A 86 -3.30 1.23 2.92
CA PHE A 86 -3.91 2.39 2.30
C PHE A 86 -5.16 2.85 3.05
N LEU A 87 -6.08 1.93 3.35
CA LEU A 87 -7.29 2.26 4.11
C LEU A 87 -6.96 2.75 5.52
N LEU A 88 -5.95 2.17 6.17
CA LEU A 88 -5.47 2.60 7.49
C LEU A 88 -4.94 4.03 7.45
N ARG A 89 -4.16 4.40 6.42
CA ARG A 89 -3.73 5.78 6.22
C ARG A 89 -4.92 6.71 6.10
N GLU A 90 -5.89 6.38 5.26
CA GLU A 90 -7.06 7.22 5.03
C GLU A 90 -7.88 7.42 6.31
N ILE A 91 -8.00 6.38 7.16
CA ILE A 91 -8.59 6.51 8.49
C ILE A 91 -7.77 7.45 9.36
N ILE A 92 -6.45 7.25 9.46
CA ILE A 92 -5.58 8.08 10.32
C ILE A 92 -5.68 9.54 9.90
N ILE A 93 -5.48 9.83 8.61
CA ILE A 93 -5.56 11.20 8.08
C ILE A 93 -6.92 11.80 8.38
N GLY A 94 -8.00 11.10 8.05
CA GLY A 94 -9.34 11.62 8.29
C GLY A 94 -9.65 11.92 9.76
N VAL A 95 -9.06 11.17 10.70
CA VAL A 95 -9.20 11.43 12.14
C VAL A 95 -8.48 12.73 12.51
N PHE A 96 -7.29 12.99 11.94
CA PHE A 96 -6.50 14.19 12.22
C PHE A 96 -7.03 15.44 11.51
N THR A 97 -7.65 15.30 10.35
CA THR A 97 -8.20 16.44 9.59
C THR A 97 -9.67 16.75 9.92
N GLU A 98 -10.28 16.01 10.86
CA GLU A 98 -11.70 16.12 11.23
C GLU A 98 -12.70 15.99 10.05
N THR A 99 -12.27 15.37 8.95
CA THR A 99 -13.08 15.24 7.72
C THR A 99 -13.89 13.95 7.66
N ILE A 100 -13.81 13.11 8.69
CA ILE A 100 -14.49 11.81 8.71
C ILE A 100 -15.98 11.98 8.99
N THR A 101 -16.78 11.56 8.01
CA THR A 101 -18.23 11.39 8.18
C THR A 101 -18.56 9.96 8.61
N LEU A 102 -19.71 9.77 9.27
CA LEU A 102 -20.21 8.44 9.64
C LEU A 102 -20.35 7.52 8.41
N THR A 103 -20.83 8.05 7.29
CA THR A 103 -20.96 7.32 6.02
C THR A 103 -19.60 6.82 5.52
N TYR A 104 -18.56 7.63 5.64
CA TYR A 104 -17.19 7.26 5.27
C TYR A 104 -16.64 6.12 6.14
N LEU A 105 -16.84 6.18 7.47
CA LEU A 105 -16.45 5.11 8.39
C LEU A 105 -17.15 3.79 8.08
N ILE A 106 -18.46 3.82 7.79
CA ILE A 106 -19.22 2.63 7.43
C ILE A 106 -18.68 2.04 6.11
N GLY A 107 -18.43 2.88 5.11
CA GLY A 107 -17.87 2.46 3.83
C GLY A 107 -16.52 1.75 3.98
N ILE A 108 -15.58 2.36 4.72
CA ILE A 108 -14.27 1.75 4.98
C ILE A 108 -14.40 0.47 5.81
N GLY A 109 -15.27 0.46 6.83
CA GLY A 109 -15.50 -0.72 7.66
C GLY A 109 -15.98 -1.93 6.85
N ILE A 110 -16.89 -1.72 5.88
CA ILE A 110 -17.36 -2.77 4.98
C ILE A 110 -16.20 -3.31 4.13
N VAL A 111 -15.39 -2.42 3.53
CA VAL A 111 -14.26 -2.81 2.69
C VAL A 111 -13.22 -3.60 3.48
N ILE A 112 -12.84 -3.12 4.68
CA ILE A 112 -11.92 -3.83 5.58
C ILE A 112 -12.48 -5.20 5.95
N GLY A 113 -13.79 -5.30 6.22
CA GLY A 113 -14.46 -6.56 6.51
C GLY A 113 -14.33 -7.57 5.36
N ILE A 114 -14.62 -7.14 4.13
CA ILE A 114 -14.53 -7.98 2.93
C ILE A 114 -13.09 -8.46 2.70
N ILE A 115 -12.12 -7.55 2.78
CA ILE A 115 -10.70 -7.88 2.57
C ILE A 115 -10.21 -8.84 3.67
N SER A 116 -10.54 -8.58 4.93
CA SER A 116 -10.14 -9.43 6.06
C SER A 116 -10.70 -10.85 5.93
N LEU A 117 -11.97 -10.98 5.53
CA LEU A 117 -12.60 -12.27 5.27
C LEU A 117 -11.96 -13.00 4.08
N GLY A 118 -11.70 -12.29 2.98
CA GLY A 118 -11.01 -12.84 1.82
C GLY A 118 -9.61 -13.36 2.17
N ARG A 119 -8.85 -12.61 2.96
CA ARG A 119 -7.51 -12.98 3.42
C ARG A 119 -7.56 -14.22 4.31
N TYR A 120 -8.52 -14.26 5.24
CA TYR A 120 -8.73 -15.42 6.12
C TYR A 120 -9.05 -16.70 5.32
N ALA A 121 -9.93 -16.61 4.32
CA ALA A 121 -10.29 -17.72 3.45
C ALA A 121 -9.10 -18.23 2.62
N LEU A 122 -8.33 -17.31 2.02
CA LEU A 122 -7.12 -17.63 1.26
C LEU A 122 -6.05 -18.31 2.14
N SER A 123 -5.79 -17.76 3.33
CA SER A 123 -4.80 -18.31 4.27
C SER A 123 -5.13 -19.74 4.72
N ARG A 124 -6.42 -20.06 4.96
CA ARG A 124 -6.85 -21.43 5.25
C ARG A 124 -6.63 -22.36 4.06
N THR A 125 -6.93 -21.89 2.86
CA THR A 125 -6.82 -22.68 1.63
C THR A 125 -5.36 -23.06 1.35
N GLU A 126 -4.43 -22.13 1.51
CA GLU A 126 -2.98 -22.41 1.40
C GLU A 126 -2.49 -23.44 2.43
N LYS A 127 -2.95 -23.35 3.68
CA LYS A 127 -2.61 -24.32 4.73
C LYS A 127 -3.13 -25.73 4.42
N VAL A 128 -4.34 -25.84 3.88
CA VAL A 128 -4.94 -27.14 3.51
C VAL A 128 -4.20 -27.77 2.33
N ILE A 129 -3.85 -26.99 1.30
CA ILE A 129 -3.10 -27.47 0.12
C ILE A 129 -1.69 -27.92 0.53
N SER A 130 -0.99 -27.13 1.35
CA SER A 130 0.34 -27.48 1.88
C SER A 130 0.33 -28.81 2.65
N LYS A 131 -0.68 -29.02 3.50
CA LYS A 131 -0.83 -30.25 4.29
C LYS A 131 -1.13 -31.50 3.45
N LYS A 132 -1.73 -31.33 2.26
CA LYS A 132 -2.03 -32.41 1.31
C LYS A 132 -0.83 -32.79 0.43
N LYS A 133 0.14 -31.89 0.27
CA LYS A 133 1.37 -32.10 -0.53
C LYS A 133 2.48 -32.83 0.24
N ASN A 134 2.39 -32.84 1.58
CA ASN A 134 3.31 -33.51 2.51
C ASN A 134 2.79 -34.88 3.01
N LYS A 135 1.71 -35.40 2.42
CA LYS A 135 1.20 -36.77 2.61
C LYS A 135 1.30 -37.50 1.28
#